data_AF-X0XNS3-F1
#
_entry.id   AF-X0XNS3-F1
#
_cell.length_a   1.000
_cell.length_b   1.000
_cell.length_c   1.000
_cell.angle_alpha   90.00
_cell.angle_beta   90.00
_cell.angle_gamma   90.00
#
_symmetry.space_group_name_H-M   'P 1'
#
loop_
_entity.id
_entity.type
_entity.pdbx_description
1 polymer ?
#
loop_
_entity_poly.entity_id
_entity_poly.type
_entity_poly.pdbx_seq_one_letter_code
_entity_poly.pdbx_strand_id
1 'polypeptide(L)'
;RPGNKAAEIFGVRSPLMEAELTKEDIRQLSRELNLPTADIPASPCLASRISYGLEITEQRLKQIEEAEEFLKGFGLVEFRVRHHDKIARIEVHPEDIEKITTEPARSEIVGKLKSLGFKYVAVDLQGFRSGSLNESLSEEQRREGL
;
A
#
# COMPACT_ATOMS: atom_id res chain seq x y z
N ARG A 1 17.54 -6.10 -2.20
CA ARG A 1 16.55 -5.04 -2.53
C ARG A 1 17.28 -3.71 -2.65
N PRO A 2 16.82 -2.75 -3.48
CA PRO A 2 17.48 -1.44 -3.66
C PRO A 2 17.76 -0.71 -2.34
N GLY A 3 16.82 -0.75 -1.39
CA GLY A 3 16.99 -0.17 -0.06
C GLY A 3 18.18 -0.73 0.75
N ASN A 4 18.45 -2.04 0.65
CA ASN A 4 19.60 -2.64 1.35
C ASN A 4 20.92 -2.18 0.72
N LYS A 5 20.97 -2.07 -0.61
CA LYS A 5 22.16 -1.54 -1.31
C LYS A 5 22.41 -0.07 -0.93
N ALA A 6 21.35 0.73 -0.82
CA ALA A 6 21.48 2.12 -0.36
C ALA A 6 22.02 2.18 1.08
N ALA A 7 21.50 1.35 2.00
CA ALA A 7 21.99 1.27 3.37
C ALA A 7 23.49 0.93 3.43
N GLU A 8 23.96 -0.01 2.61
CA GLU A 8 25.38 -0.35 2.48
C GLU A 8 26.23 0.85 1.99
N ILE A 9 25.79 1.54 0.92
CA ILE A 9 26.49 2.71 0.36
C ILE A 9 26.67 3.81 1.41
N PHE A 10 25.65 4.05 2.23
CA PHE A 10 25.66 5.07 3.28
C PHE A 10 26.23 4.57 4.63
N GLY A 11 26.75 3.34 4.69
CA GLY A 11 27.35 2.79 5.92
C GLY A 11 26.36 2.57 7.06
N VAL A 12 25.06 2.41 6.75
CA VAL A 12 24.02 2.15 7.74
C VAL A 12 24.17 0.73 8.28
N ARG A 13 24.42 0.60 9.57
CA ARG A 13 24.44 -0.69 10.27
C ARG A 13 23.01 -1.15 10.56
N SER A 14 22.78 -2.47 10.48
CA SER A 14 21.48 -3.09 10.75
C SER A 14 21.65 -4.16 11.84
N PRO A 15 21.79 -3.76 13.12
CA PRO A 15 22.22 -4.67 14.20
C PRO A 15 21.37 -5.93 14.36
N LEU A 16 20.05 -5.83 14.15
CA LEU A 16 19.16 -7.00 14.22
C LEU A 16 19.38 -7.99 13.06
N MET A 17 19.69 -7.47 11.87
CA MET A 17 20.02 -8.30 10.70
C MET A 17 21.41 -8.91 10.84
N GLU A 18 22.37 -8.16 11.39
CA GLU A 18 23.72 -8.62 11.71
C GLU A 18 23.73 -9.71 12.79
N ALA A 19 22.76 -9.67 13.69
CA ALA A 19 22.51 -10.71 14.70
C ALA A 19 21.65 -11.89 14.18
N GLU A 20 21.37 -11.94 12.87
CA GLU A 20 20.56 -12.98 12.21
C GLU A 20 19.15 -13.16 12.79
N LEU A 21 18.60 -12.14 13.45
CA LEU A 21 17.25 -12.21 14.02
C LEU A 21 16.20 -12.22 12.92
N THR A 22 15.34 -13.23 12.95
CA THR A 22 14.17 -13.33 12.08
C THR A 22 13.05 -12.41 12.57
N LYS A 23 12.01 -12.25 11.75
CA LYS A 23 10.84 -11.46 12.13
C LYS A 23 10.10 -12.05 13.33
N GLU A 24 10.12 -13.37 13.49
CA GLU A 24 9.51 -14.06 14.64
C GLU A 24 10.33 -13.79 15.91
N ASP A 25 11.66 -13.88 15.83
CA ASP A 25 12.54 -13.57 16.96
C ASP A 25 12.33 -12.12 17.44
N ILE A 26 12.28 -11.16 16.51
CA ILE A 26 12.05 -9.74 16.84
C ILE A 26 10.68 -9.56 17.53
N ARG A 27 9.64 -10.26 17.08
CA ARG A 27 8.30 -10.18 17.71
C ARG A 27 8.29 -10.79 19.10
N GLN A 28 8.93 -11.94 19.28
CA GLN A 28 9.05 -12.60 20.58
C GLN A 28 9.78 -11.71 21.58
N LEU A 29 10.97 -11.21 21.21
CA LEU A 29 11.75 -10.30 22.05
C LEU A 29 10.98 -9.01 22.37
N SER A 30 10.23 -8.48 21.39
CA SER A 30 9.37 -7.30 21.61
C SER A 30 8.25 -7.57 22.62
N ARG A 31 7.65 -8.78 22.63
CA ARG A 31 6.65 -9.18 23.62
C ARG A 31 7.27 -9.33 25.02
N GLU A 32 8.43 -9.95 25.12
CA GLU A 32 9.17 -10.10 26.38
C GLU A 32 9.52 -8.75 27.01
N LEU A 33 9.81 -7.75 26.17
CA LEU A 33 10.07 -6.37 26.58
C LEU A 33 8.80 -5.51 26.75
N ASN A 34 7.61 -6.09 26.60
CA ASN A 34 6.32 -5.40 26.65
C ASN A 34 6.21 -4.20 25.70
N LEU A 35 6.81 -4.29 24.50
CA LEU A 35 6.71 -3.24 23.49
C LEU A 35 5.33 -3.29 22.80
N PRO A 36 4.61 -2.15 22.70
CA PRO A 36 3.28 -2.10 22.09
C PRO A 36 3.28 -2.39 20.58
N THR A 37 4.46 -2.44 19.97
CA THR A 37 4.65 -2.61 18.52
C THR A 37 4.77 -4.07 18.07
N ALA A 38 4.83 -5.03 19.00
CA ALA A 38 5.14 -6.43 18.67
C ALA A 38 4.16 -7.04 17.65
N ASP A 39 2.87 -6.70 17.77
CA ASP A 39 1.80 -7.25 16.93
C ASP A 39 1.27 -6.27 15.88
N ILE A 40 1.92 -5.10 15.72
CA ILE A 40 1.52 -4.15 14.68
C ILE A 40 1.77 -4.77 13.29
N PRO A 41 0.75 -4.81 12.40
CA PRO A 41 0.94 -5.28 11.03
C PRO A 41 1.94 -4.41 10.28
N ALA A 42 2.74 -5.05 9.42
CA ALA A 42 3.63 -4.30 8.54
C ALA A 42 2.80 -3.43 7.60
N SER A 43 2.95 -2.11 7.71
CA SER A 43 2.23 -1.13 6.88
C SER A 43 3.19 -0.58 5.83
N PRO A 44 3.06 -0.96 4.55
CA PRO A 44 3.92 -0.41 3.50
C PRO A 44 3.64 1.09 3.33
N CYS A 45 4.68 1.87 3.01
CA CYS A 45 4.58 3.32 2.80
C CYS A 45 3.47 3.68 1.79
N LEU A 46 2.75 4.79 2.03
CA LEU A 46 1.73 5.32 1.11
C LEU A 46 2.30 5.60 -0.29
N ALA A 47 3.60 5.92 -0.40
CA ALA A 47 4.27 6.10 -1.69
C ALA A 47 4.13 4.88 -2.60
N SER A 48 4.02 3.66 -2.05
CA SER A 48 3.83 2.45 -2.85
C SER A 48 2.43 2.35 -3.47
N ARG A 49 1.55 3.34 -3.29
CA ARG A 49 0.23 3.43 -3.94
C ARG A 49 0.25 4.37 -5.14
N ILE A 50 1.32 5.14 -5.34
CA ILE A 50 1.47 6.04 -6.48
C ILE A 50 2.04 5.25 -7.65
N SER A 51 1.40 5.34 -8.82
CA SER A 51 1.90 4.66 -10.02
C SER A 51 3.26 5.19 -10.45
N TYR A 52 4.10 4.32 -11.02
CA TYR A 52 5.40 4.71 -11.55
C TYR A 52 5.31 5.87 -12.56
N GLY A 53 6.33 6.73 -12.54
CA GLY A 53 6.39 7.93 -13.37
C GLY A 53 5.56 9.12 -12.86
N LEU A 54 4.80 8.96 -11.77
CA LEU A 54 4.16 10.08 -11.09
C LEU A 54 5.01 10.58 -9.93
N GLU A 55 5.16 11.89 -9.87
CA GLU A 55 5.79 12.58 -8.74
C GLU A 55 5.02 12.30 -7.44
N ILE A 56 5.77 12.02 -6.37
CA ILE A 56 5.19 11.87 -5.04
C ILE A 56 4.99 13.26 -4.45
N THR A 57 3.73 13.65 -4.23
CA THR A 57 3.38 14.94 -3.62
C THR A 57 2.54 14.73 -2.37
N GLU A 58 2.62 15.66 -1.42
CA GLU A 58 1.81 15.63 -0.19
C GLU A 58 0.31 15.53 -0.50
N GLN A 59 -0.17 16.27 -1.49
CA GLN A 59 -1.56 16.21 -1.94
C GLN A 59 -1.97 14.80 -2.37
N ARG A 60 -1.17 14.12 -3.20
CA ARG A 60 -1.47 12.76 -3.67
C ARG A 60 -1.47 11.75 -2.52
N LEU A 61 -0.52 11.89 -1.60
CA LEU A 61 -0.44 11.04 -0.40
C LEU A 61 -1.69 11.22 0.47
N LYS A 62 -2.12 12.47 0.70
CA LYS A 62 -3.32 12.79 1.46
C LYS A 62 -4.60 12.27 0.80
N GLN A 63 -4.71 12.36 -0.53
CA GLN A 63 -5.83 11.78 -1.29
C GLN A 63 -5.93 10.26 -1.09
N ILE A 64 -4.79 9.55 -1.10
CA ILE A 64 -4.74 8.10 -0.88
C ILE A 64 -5.11 7.78 0.56
N GLU A 65 -4.53 8.50 1.53
CA GLU A 65 -4.79 8.31 2.96
C GLU A 65 -6.28 8.47 3.29
N GLU A 66 -6.89 9.59 2.88
CA GLU A 66 -8.31 9.86 3.12
C GLU A 66 -9.24 8.87 2.39
N ALA A 67 -8.84 8.40 1.20
CA ALA A 67 -9.58 7.39 0.47
C ALA A 67 -9.51 6.02 1.16
N GLU A 68 -8.31 5.61 1.60
CA GLU A 68 -8.15 4.34 2.32
C GLU A 68 -8.85 4.38 3.68
N GLU A 69 -8.76 5.50 4.42
CA GLU A 69 -9.46 5.67 5.71
C GLU A 69 -10.97 5.56 5.55
N PHE A 70 -11.55 6.18 4.52
CA PHE A 70 -12.97 6.04 4.22
C PHE A 70 -13.36 4.58 3.90
N LEU A 71 -12.56 3.90 3.09
CA LEU A 71 -12.81 2.51 2.70
C LEU A 71 -12.69 1.52 3.88
N LYS A 72 -11.90 1.83 4.92
CA LYS A 72 -11.87 1.03 6.17
C LYS A 72 -13.27 0.92 6.79
N GLY A 73 -14.11 1.94 6.65
CA GLY A 73 -15.48 1.96 7.16
C GLY A 73 -16.38 0.85 6.58
N PHE A 74 -16.03 0.29 5.43
CA PHE A 74 -16.74 -0.83 4.81
C PHE A 74 -16.31 -2.19 5.37
N GLY A 75 -15.41 -2.26 6.35
CA GLY A 75 -14.96 -3.53 6.94
C GLY A 75 -14.18 -4.40 5.96
N LEU A 76 -13.35 -3.77 5.13
CA LEU A 76 -12.40 -4.44 4.23
C LEU A 76 -11.14 -4.83 5.01
N VAL A 77 -10.62 -6.04 4.80
CA VAL A 77 -9.46 -6.55 5.55
C VAL A 77 -8.15 -6.12 4.90
N GLU A 78 -7.98 -6.42 3.61
CA GLU A 78 -6.81 -6.04 2.84
C GLU A 78 -7.23 -5.35 1.55
N PHE A 79 -6.85 -4.07 1.43
CA PHE A 79 -7.20 -3.27 0.27
C PHE A 79 -6.20 -2.13 0.07
N ARG A 80 -6.20 -1.56 -1.13
CA ARG A 80 -5.39 -0.38 -1.49
C ARG A 80 -6.15 0.54 -2.41
N VAL A 81 -5.88 1.84 -2.29
CA VAL A 81 -6.25 2.83 -3.30
C VAL A 81 -4.99 3.22 -4.06
N ARG A 82 -4.88 2.78 -5.31
CA ARG A 82 -3.78 3.18 -6.20
C ARG A 82 -4.11 4.49 -6.90
N HIS A 83 -3.14 5.39 -6.90
CA HIS A 83 -3.25 6.69 -7.52
C HIS A 83 -2.62 6.65 -8.92
N HIS A 84 -3.47 6.70 -9.94
CA HIS A 84 -3.09 6.76 -11.36
C HIS A 84 -3.52 8.10 -11.95
N ASP A 85 -2.81 9.16 -11.56
CA ASP A 85 -3.12 10.56 -11.90
C ASP A 85 -4.58 10.93 -11.59
N LYS A 86 -5.47 10.86 -12.59
CA LYS A 86 -6.89 11.20 -12.44
C LYS A 86 -7.76 10.05 -11.93
N ILE A 87 -7.19 8.86 -11.76
CA ILE A 87 -7.93 7.63 -11.45
C ILE A 87 -7.53 7.14 -10.05
N ALA A 88 -8.52 6.92 -9.19
CA ALA A 88 -8.38 6.08 -8.01
C ALA A 88 -8.76 4.64 -8.40
N ARG A 89 -7.76 3.74 -8.41
CA ARG A 89 -7.99 2.31 -8.64
C ARG A 89 -7.99 1.58 -7.31
N ILE A 90 -9.14 1.02 -6.95
CA ILE A 90 -9.34 0.27 -5.72
C ILE A 90 -8.98 -1.19 -5.96
N GLU A 91 -8.11 -1.73 -5.12
CA GLU A 91 -7.75 -3.14 -5.05
C GLU A 91 -8.30 -3.69 -3.74
N VAL A 92 -9.18 -4.69 -3.78
CA VAL A 92 -9.74 -5.40 -2.61
C VAL A 92 -9.62 -6.91 -2.82
N HIS A 93 -9.83 -7.73 -1.80
CA HIS A 93 -9.98 -9.17 -2.04
C HIS A 93 -11.10 -9.44 -3.07
N PRO A 94 -10.97 -10.45 -3.95
CA PRO A 94 -11.98 -10.74 -4.96
C PRO A 94 -13.39 -10.94 -4.40
N GLU A 95 -13.51 -11.53 -3.21
CA GLU A 95 -14.76 -11.73 -2.49
C GLU A 95 -15.43 -10.42 -2.01
N ASP A 96 -14.64 -9.35 -1.85
CA ASP A 96 -15.13 -8.02 -1.44
C ASP A 96 -15.48 -7.11 -2.64
N ILE A 97 -15.23 -7.53 -3.88
CA ILE A 97 -15.51 -6.69 -5.06
C ILE A 97 -16.99 -6.32 -5.11
N GLU A 98 -17.88 -7.32 -4.97
CA GLU A 98 -19.33 -7.09 -5.04
C GLU A 98 -19.80 -6.08 -3.98
N LYS A 99 -19.22 -6.16 -2.78
CA LYS A 99 -19.53 -5.29 -1.63
C LYS A 99 -19.29 -3.81 -1.93
N ILE A 100 -18.20 -3.48 -2.63
CA ILE A 100 -17.86 -2.08 -2.98
C ILE A 100 -18.50 -1.62 -4.29
N THR A 101 -19.00 -2.54 -5.12
CA THR A 101 -19.65 -2.24 -6.40
C THR A 101 -21.18 -2.26 -6.35
N THR A 102 -21.78 -2.62 -5.22
CA THR A 102 -23.24 -2.66 -5.02
C THR A 102 -23.72 -1.44 -4.23
N GLU A 103 -24.97 -1.03 -4.42
CA GLU A 103 -25.57 0.07 -3.66
C GLU A 103 -25.88 -0.32 -2.21
N PRO A 104 -25.79 0.61 -1.25
CA PRO A 104 -25.45 2.04 -1.42
C PRO A 104 -23.94 2.34 -1.49
N ALA A 105 -23.10 1.34 -1.15
CA ALA A 105 -21.66 1.51 -1.02
C ALA A 105 -21.02 2.08 -2.30
N ARG A 106 -21.44 1.61 -3.47
CA ARG A 106 -20.95 2.09 -4.77
C ARG A 106 -21.08 3.61 -4.89
N SER A 107 -22.26 4.15 -4.65
CA SER A 107 -22.50 5.59 -4.80
C SER A 107 -21.75 6.42 -3.76
N GLU A 108 -21.67 5.92 -2.52
CA GLU A 108 -20.91 6.57 -1.45
C GLU A 108 -19.41 6.64 -1.75
N ILE A 109 -18.83 5.52 -2.21
CA ILE A 109 -17.41 5.42 -2.61
C ILE A 109 -17.12 6.36 -3.77
N VAL A 110 -17.94 6.34 -4.83
CA VAL A 110 -17.76 7.24 -5.97
C VAL A 110 -17.86 8.70 -5.54
N GLY A 111 -18.83 9.06 -4.70
CA GLY A 111 -19.02 10.41 -4.21
C GLY A 111 -17.83 10.90 -3.39
N LYS A 112 -17.37 10.09 -2.43
CA LYS A 112 -16.21 10.42 -1.59
C LYS A 112 -14.93 10.54 -2.41
N LEU A 113 -14.59 9.56 -3.24
CA LEU A 113 -13.32 9.62 -3.98
C LEU A 113 -13.31 10.77 -5.00
N LYS A 114 -14.45 11.10 -5.61
CA LYS A 114 -14.54 12.30 -6.47
C LYS A 114 -14.35 13.60 -5.69
N SER A 115 -14.86 13.71 -4.47
CA SER A 115 -14.66 14.91 -3.65
C SER A 115 -13.21 15.09 -3.20
N LEU A 116 -12.44 13.98 -3.14
CA LEU A 116 -10.99 14.02 -2.93
C LEU A 116 -10.20 14.49 -4.15
N GLY A 117 -10.84 14.67 -5.31
CA GLY A 117 -10.22 15.20 -6.54
C GLY A 117 -9.92 14.16 -7.62
N PHE A 118 -10.33 12.90 -7.44
CA PHE A 118 -10.24 11.90 -8.52
C PHE A 118 -11.33 12.16 -9.58
N LYS A 119 -10.97 12.08 -10.87
CA LYS A 119 -11.95 12.20 -11.96
C LYS A 119 -12.69 10.88 -12.19
N TYR A 120 -11.98 9.77 -12.01
CA TYR A 120 -12.51 8.42 -12.22
C TYR A 120 -12.20 7.54 -11.01
N VAL A 121 -13.15 6.65 -10.71
CA VAL A 121 -13.00 5.61 -9.69
C VAL A 121 -13.16 4.28 -10.39
N ALA A 122 -12.19 3.39 -10.20
CA ALA A 122 -12.14 2.08 -10.82
C ALA A 122 -11.89 1.01 -9.76
N VAL A 123 -12.34 -0.21 -10.03
CA VAL A 123 -12.01 -1.39 -9.23
C VAL A 123 -11.13 -2.29 -10.08
N ASP A 124 -10.03 -2.78 -9.52
CA ASP A 124 -9.21 -3.79 -10.17
C ASP A 124 -9.92 -5.15 -10.08
N LEU A 125 -10.34 -5.68 -11.23
CA LEU A 125 -11.07 -6.95 -11.30
C LEU A 125 -10.19 -8.16 -10.92
N GLN A 126 -8.87 -8.03 -10.92
CA GLN A 126 -7.97 -9.06 -10.41
C GLN A 126 -7.86 -9.02 -8.87
N GLY A 127 -8.41 -7.98 -8.24
CA GLY A 127 -8.34 -7.78 -6.80
C GLY A 127 -6.95 -7.42 -6.27
N PHE A 128 -6.82 -7.48 -4.95
CA PHE A 128 -5.59 -7.19 -4.23
C PHE A 128 -4.55 -8.29 -4.43
N ARG A 129 -3.34 -7.89 -4.86
CA ARG A 129 -2.17 -8.78 -5.00
C ARG A 129 -0.89 -8.05 -4.63
N SER A 130 0.04 -8.77 -3.99
CA SER A 130 1.38 -8.24 -3.71
C SER A 130 2.12 -7.95 -5.02
N GLY A 131 2.72 -6.76 -5.14
CA GLY A 131 3.48 -6.37 -6.33
C GLY A 131 2.65 -5.92 -7.55
N SER A 132 1.33 -5.66 -7.41
CA SER A 132 0.46 -5.29 -8.54
C SER A 132 0.93 -4.08 -9.38
N LEU A 133 1.68 -3.14 -8.80
CA LEU A 133 2.23 -1.99 -9.55
C LEU A 133 3.35 -2.39 -10.53
N ASN A 134 4.06 -3.48 -10.24
CA ASN A 134 5.19 -3.93 -11.03
C ASN A 134 4.74 -4.50 -12.39
N GLU A 135 3.44 -4.79 -12.56
CA GLU A 135 2.88 -5.28 -13.82
C GLU A 135 3.05 -4.29 -14.97
N SER A 136 3.03 -2.99 -14.67
CA SER A 136 3.24 -1.92 -15.64
C SER A 136 4.71 -1.72 -16.06
N LEU A 137 5.65 -2.35 -15.36
CA LEU A 137 7.07 -2.27 -15.64
C LEU A 137 7.50 -3.37 -16.62
N SER A 138 8.32 -3.00 -17.59
CA SER A 138 9.06 -3.96 -18.42
C SER A 138 10.03 -4.81 -17.58
N GLU A 139 10.45 -5.97 -18.10
CA GLU A 139 11.44 -6.81 -17.41
C GLU A 139 12.76 -6.10 -17.14
N GLU A 140 13.15 -5.17 -18.03
CA GLU A 140 14.33 -4.33 -17.90
C GLU A 140 14.18 -3.38 -16.70
N GLN A 141 13.06 -2.68 -16.59
CA GLN A 141 12.77 -1.77 -15.48
C GLN A 141 12.67 -2.52 -14.13
N ARG A 142 12.13 -3.74 -14.12
CA ARG A 142 12.09 -4.59 -12.91
C ARG A 142 13.48 -5.03 -12.46
N ARG A 143 14.39 -5.32 -13.39
CA ARG A 143 15.79 -5.68 -13.09
C ARG A 143 16.58 -4.50 -12.53
N GLU A 144 16.27 -3.29 -13.00
CA GLU A 144 16.87 -2.05 -12.50
C GLU A 144 16.35 -1.63 -11.11
N GLY A 145 15.31 -2.29 -10.60
CA GLY A 145 14.80 -2.07 -9.25
C GLY A 145 13.97 -0.79 -9.11
N LEU A 146 13.39 -0.34 -10.22
CA LEU A 146 12.29 0.63 -10.23
C LEU A 146 11.01 -0.09 -9.81
#